data_AF-A0A1J1GPN8-F1
#
_entry.id   AF-A0A1J1GPN8-F1
#
_cell.length_a   1.000
_cell.length_b   1.000
_cell.length_c   1.000
_cell.angle_alpha   90.00
_cell.angle_beta   90.00
_cell.angle_gamma   90.00
#
_symmetry.space_group_name_H-M   'P 1'
#
loop_
_entity.id
_entity.type
_entity.pdbx_description
1 polymer ?
#
loop_
_entity_poly.entity_id
_entity_poly.type
_entity_poly.pdbx_seq_one_letter_code
_entity_poly.pdbx_strand_id
1 'polypeptide(L)'
;MKIHLFLPYHFYVLITIVVYIYFSCIDPYYNSKKNIEIQLVRNLAELYDFKDEDIINSLGISMKDLQLLYNRRESNYENTLTEGYFGDSRNLFVKLIDTIFLKNYYNYIEKEKKHITSIYNTLDDTSYEVLYFLRNSLNDAKDHINMVFKELNSSDKSELLRFNEVKITLNHNGDNIDLLINEQNANEYLEQVKFNGEITLWLENSFDYFSKLNEKNDIFFSKLSNSIFNYRIYTFDYFNLRINKFPLKYINGDDSDIIGYYRYVMKNIFNEFTNSIFLFNKKRSTTVISVKENVNEFNDFINITIRELNRTIEDKTHKLFKLLNKILNGDIKCIISFIAYILEINLSNNKFKLDKIKEKYNDLLFQHKILNKINDLFLQEKEEIKESLVEFKTYIKDIFGFDVNSTGIRSIVSKLYGSIDIKHITEIFEVIVFSLLCKKQINEYENFIQLLKNESKDRRFGKKKFIGTHGGINEKVFFIPKNKSENLILKYAEIYERNSFINNIKHCRIDLSSALLDLDEGIHKFIIFKFLIYSLNNELNKSEKLYFSSKKKKLLNKNAIIYFLYDIMNFDSIYEKKYKYIYI
;
A
#
# COMPACT_ATOMS: atom_id res chain seq x y z
N MET A 1 -13.31 -61.85 -1.39
CA MET A 1 -13.17 -60.79 -2.41
C MET A 1 -13.92 -59.47 -2.09
N LYS A 2 -14.11 -59.02 -0.83
CA LYS A 2 -14.68 -57.67 -0.56
C LYS A 2 -14.06 -56.84 0.57
N ILE A 3 -13.23 -57.41 1.46
CA ILE A 3 -12.63 -56.67 2.59
C ILE A 3 -11.22 -56.14 2.26
N HIS A 4 -10.43 -56.85 1.43
CA HIS A 4 -9.04 -56.45 1.11
C HIS A 4 -8.89 -55.34 0.05
N LEU A 5 -9.98 -54.94 -0.63
CA LEU A 5 -9.99 -53.80 -1.56
C LEU A 5 -10.45 -52.50 -0.88
N PHE A 6 -10.97 -52.58 0.36
CA PHE A 6 -11.50 -51.42 1.09
C PHE A 6 -10.38 -50.60 1.76
N LEU A 7 -9.37 -51.28 2.33
CA LEU A 7 -8.23 -50.63 2.98
C LEU A 7 -7.32 -49.84 2.01
N PRO A 8 -6.90 -50.41 0.86
CA PRO A 8 -6.04 -49.69 -0.10
C PRO A 8 -6.75 -48.49 -0.72
N TYR A 9 -8.06 -48.60 -0.95
CA TYR A 9 -8.87 -47.51 -1.49
C TYR A 9 -8.97 -46.33 -0.51
N HIS A 10 -9.15 -46.59 0.78
CA HIS A 10 -9.13 -45.52 1.79
C HIS A 10 -7.74 -44.94 2.02
N PHE A 11 -6.67 -45.73 1.96
CA PHE A 11 -5.30 -45.20 2.00
C PHE A 11 -4.98 -44.31 0.79
N TYR A 12 -5.41 -44.68 -0.40
CA TYR A 12 -5.26 -43.87 -1.61
C TYR A 12 -6.03 -42.55 -1.54
N VAL A 13 -7.26 -42.58 -1.01
CA VAL A 13 -8.07 -41.37 -0.79
C VAL A 13 -7.43 -40.47 0.27
N LEU A 14 -6.88 -41.04 1.35
CA LEU A 14 -6.18 -40.28 2.39
C LEU A 14 -4.88 -39.64 1.87
N ILE A 15 -4.12 -40.35 1.02
CA ILE A 15 -2.95 -39.80 0.31
C ILE A 15 -3.36 -38.65 -0.62
N THR A 16 -4.47 -38.80 -1.34
CA THR A 16 -4.98 -37.77 -2.25
C THR A 16 -5.41 -36.51 -1.50
N ILE A 17 -6.02 -36.65 -0.31
CA ILE A 17 -6.39 -35.52 0.55
C ILE A 17 -5.16 -34.85 1.17
N VAL A 18 -4.16 -35.64 1.58
CA VAL A 18 -2.89 -35.11 2.11
C VAL A 18 -2.12 -34.34 1.03
N VAL A 19 -2.06 -34.85 -0.21
CA VAL A 19 -1.46 -34.13 -1.37
C VAL A 19 -2.21 -32.84 -1.70
N TYR A 20 -3.55 -32.86 -1.58
CA TYR A 20 -4.39 -31.69 -1.80
C TYR A 20 -4.16 -30.59 -0.74
N ILE A 21 -3.96 -30.97 0.53
CA ILE A 21 -3.60 -30.05 1.62
C ILE A 21 -2.15 -29.51 1.43
N TYR A 22 -1.23 -30.36 0.98
CA TYR A 22 0.18 -30.01 0.82
C TYR A 22 0.45 -28.96 -0.28
N PHE A 23 -0.29 -29.01 -1.40
CA PHE A 23 -0.18 -28.02 -2.47
C PHE A 23 -1.00 -26.74 -2.23
N SER A 24 -1.87 -26.72 -1.22
CA SER A 24 -2.82 -25.60 -1.04
C SER A 24 -2.33 -24.48 -0.11
N CYS A 25 -1.29 -24.69 0.73
CA CYS A 25 -1.05 -23.80 1.88
C CYS A 25 0.40 -23.43 2.28
N ILE A 26 1.50 -23.82 1.60
CA ILE A 26 2.84 -23.58 2.16
C ILE A 26 3.59 -22.43 1.46
N ASP A 27 3.35 -21.25 2.03
CA ASP A 27 4.39 -20.26 2.32
C ASP A 27 5.33 -20.82 3.43
N PRO A 28 6.67 -20.68 3.35
CA PRO A 28 7.60 -20.97 4.44
C PRO A 28 7.33 -20.26 5.78
N TYR A 29 6.35 -19.34 5.88
CA TYR A 29 5.98 -18.63 7.11
C TYR A 29 5.01 -19.38 8.06
N TYR A 30 4.68 -20.66 7.80
CA TYR A 30 3.99 -21.49 8.81
C TYR A 30 4.97 -21.90 9.94
N ASN A 31 5.12 -21.00 10.91
CA ASN A 31 5.77 -21.28 12.20
C ASN A 31 4.90 -22.26 13.01
N SER A 32 5.03 -23.56 12.76
CA SER A 32 4.78 -24.55 13.82
C SER A 32 5.50 -25.89 13.72
N LYS A 33 6.19 -26.26 12.62
CA LYS A 33 7.00 -27.51 12.58
C LYS A 33 8.01 -27.56 11.42
N LYS A 34 8.99 -26.64 11.44
CA LYS A 34 10.01 -26.42 10.39
C LYS A 34 10.74 -27.68 9.90
N ASN A 35 10.97 -28.68 10.74
CA ASN A 35 11.74 -29.87 10.36
C ASN A 35 10.92 -30.96 9.64
N ILE A 36 9.62 -31.08 9.89
CA ILE A 36 8.79 -32.15 9.31
C ILE A 36 8.38 -31.80 7.87
N GLU A 37 8.07 -30.54 7.59
CA GLU A 37 7.74 -30.08 6.24
C GLU A 37 8.94 -30.16 5.30
N ILE A 38 10.13 -29.71 5.72
CA ILE A 38 11.37 -29.80 4.92
C ILE A 38 11.73 -31.25 4.59
N GLN A 39 11.51 -32.17 5.54
CA GLN A 39 11.79 -33.59 5.34
C GLN A 39 10.74 -34.28 4.45
N LEU A 40 9.47 -33.85 4.50
CA LEU A 40 8.43 -34.28 3.55
C LEU A 40 8.67 -33.73 2.14
N VAL A 41 9.10 -32.47 1.98
CA VAL A 41 9.46 -31.89 0.68
C VAL A 41 10.63 -32.68 0.09
N ARG A 42 11.66 -32.99 0.90
CA ARG A 42 12.79 -33.83 0.47
C ARG A 42 12.37 -35.25 0.10
N ASN A 43 11.59 -35.92 0.94
CA ASN A 43 11.12 -37.29 0.67
C ASN A 43 10.19 -37.36 -0.56
N LEU A 44 9.42 -36.31 -0.85
CA LEU A 44 8.57 -36.22 -2.06
C LEU A 44 9.39 -35.83 -3.31
N ALA A 45 10.42 -35.00 -3.16
CA ALA A 45 11.38 -34.72 -4.23
C ALA A 45 12.19 -35.97 -4.61
N GLU A 46 12.49 -36.84 -3.64
CA GLU A 46 13.09 -38.16 -3.87
C GLU A 46 12.13 -39.15 -4.57
N LEU A 47 10.81 -39.02 -4.37
CA LEU A 47 9.79 -39.84 -5.06
C LEU A 47 9.59 -39.46 -6.54
N TYR A 48 10.01 -38.26 -6.95
CA TYR A 48 9.89 -37.74 -8.32
C TYR A 48 11.23 -37.16 -8.80
N ASP A 49 12.31 -37.94 -8.67
CA ASP A 49 13.62 -37.59 -9.20
C ASP A 49 13.65 -37.76 -10.73
N PHE A 50 13.06 -36.79 -11.44
CA PHE A 50 13.17 -36.68 -12.89
C PHE A 50 14.62 -36.36 -13.23
N LYS A 51 15.26 -37.21 -14.04
CA LYS A 51 16.56 -36.88 -14.61
C LYS A 51 16.36 -35.83 -15.70
N ASP A 52 17.38 -35.01 -15.96
CA ASP A 52 17.33 -33.99 -17.03
C ASP A 52 17.06 -34.61 -18.41
N GLU A 53 17.37 -35.90 -18.58
CA GLU A 53 17.12 -36.72 -19.77
C GLU A 53 15.62 -37.02 -19.97
N ASP A 54 14.86 -37.09 -18.88
CA ASP A 54 13.43 -37.41 -18.86
C ASP A 54 12.54 -36.17 -19.09
N ILE A 55 13.14 -34.98 -19.05
CA ILE A 55 12.44 -33.70 -19.25
C ILE A 55 12.57 -33.31 -20.71
N ILE A 56 11.54 -33.63 -21.50
CA ILE A 56 11.55 -33.51 -22.96
C ILE A 56 10.66 -32.36 -23.42
N ASN A 57 11.15 -31.55 -24.37
CA ASN A 57 10.40 -30.45 -24.96
C ASN A 57 9.46 -30.91 -26.10
N SER A 58 8.67 -30.00 -26.66
CA SER A 58 7.71 -30.33 -27.75
C SER A 58 8.36 -30.88 -29.03
N LEU A 59 9.68 -30.75 -29.19
CA LEU A 59 10.46 -31.25 -30.32
C LEU A 59 11.19 -32.56 -30.02
N GLY A 60 11.00 -33.15 -28.83
CA GLY A 60 11.69 -34.38 -28.44
C GLY A 60 13.11 -34.16 -27.89
N ILE A 61 13.53 -32.91 -27.66
CA ILE A 61 14.87 -32.57 -27.14
C ILE A 61 14.82 -32.57 -25.61
N SER A 62 15.75 -33.29 -24.97
CA SER A 62 15.86 -33.31 -23.51
C SER A 62 16.43 -32.00 -22.95
N MET A 63 16.13 -31.68 -21.69
CA MET A 63 16.70 -30.52 -20.99
C MET A 63 18.24 -30.60 -20.95
N LYS A 64 18.80 -31.80 -20.80
CA LYS A 64 20.25 -32.04 -20.86
C LYS A 64 20.82 -31.66 -22.22
N ASP A 65 20.21 -32.12 -23.30
CA ASP A 65 20.69 -31.86 -24.66
C ASP A 65 20.55 -30.39 -25.03
N LEU A 66 19.46 -29.75 -24.62
CA LEU A 66 19.27 -28.32 -24.83
C LEU A 66 20.32 -27.49 -24.08
N GLN A 67 20.63 -27.85 -22.84
CA GLN A 67 21.69 -27.20 -22.06
C GLN A 67 23.07 -27.37 -22.72
N LEU A 68 23.37 -28.56 -23.25
CA LEU A 68 24.61 -28.82 -23.98
C LEU A 68 24.70 -28.02 -25.29
N LEU A 69 23.59 -27.90 -26.02
CA LEU A 69 23.50 -27.09 -27.23
C LEU A 69 23.75 -25.61 -26.94
N TYR A 70 23.22 -25.11 -25.82
CA TYR A 70 23.40 -23.74 -25.36
C TYR A 70 24.86 -23.47 -24.99
N ASN A 71 25.48 -24.36 -24.20
CA ASN A 71 26.88 -24.22 -23.78
C ASN A 71 27.89 -24.31 -24.94
N ARG A 72 27.55 -24.96 -26.07
CA ARG A 72 28.45 -25.13 -27.23
C ARG A 72 28.46 -23.93 -28.19
N ARG A 73 27.49 -23.00 -28.09
CA ARG A 73 27.23 -21.98 -29.11
C ARG A 73 27.43 -20.54 -28.61
N GLU A 74 28.36 -20.22 -27.70
CA GLU A 74 28.56 -18.83 -27.21
C GLU A 74 29.19 -17.82 -28.23
N SER A 75 29.18 -18.04 -29.56
CA SER A 75 30.03 -17.25 -30.50
C SER A 75 29.48 -16.57 -31.77
N ASN A 76 28.17 -16.44 -32.09
CA ASN A 76 27.61 -15.64 -33.24
C ASN A 76 26.04 -15.62 -33.38
N TYR A 77 25.40 -14.44 -33.15
CA TYR A 77 24.07 -13.89 -33.55
C TYR A 77 22.77 -14.72 -33.71
N GLU A 78 21.67 -14.21 -33.11
CA GLU A 78 20.32 -14.77 -32.87
C GLU A 78 19.38 -14.96 -34.08
N ASN A 79 18.61 -16.08 -34.09
CA ASN A 79 17.14 -16.09 -34.21
C ASN A 79 16.54 -17.51 -33.99
N THR A 80 15.51 -17.58 -33.15
CA THR A 80 14.95 -18.77 -32.50
C THR A 80 14.05 -19.70 -33.35
N LEU A 81 13.69 -20.83 -32.71
CA LEU A 81 12.80 -21.97 -33.07
C LEU A 81 13.21 -22.91 -34.20
N THR A 82 13.88 -22.43 -35.24
CA THR A 82 14.35 -23.24 -36.36
C THR A 82 15.62 -22.60 -36.88
N GLU A 83 16.75 -23.33 -36.82
CA GLU A 83 18.05 -22.90 -37.35
C GLU A 83 18.55 -21.50 -36.90
N GLY A 84 19.12 -21.37 -35.70
CA GLY A 84 19.91 -20.18 -35.36
C GLY A 84 20.14 -19.96 -33.87
N TYR A 85 21.39 -20.14 -33.44
CA TYR A 85 22.06 -19.54 -32.28
C TYR A 85 21.30 -19.20 -30.97
N PHE A 86 21.89 -19.63 -29.84
CA PHE A 86 21.48 -19.24 -28.50
C PHE A 86 22.42 -18.16 -27.96
N GLY A 87 21.89 -16.97 -27.60
CA GLY A 87 22.68 -15.89 -26.97
C GLY A 87 23.17 -16.23 -25.56
N ASP A 88 23.76 -15.27 -24.83
CA ASP A 88 24.11 -15.44 -23.42
C ASP A 88 22.84 -15.65 -22.57
N SER A 89 22.81 -16.73 -21.79
CA SER A 89 21.69 -17.13 -20.92
C SER A 89 21.32 -16.05 -19.92
N ARG A 90 22.30 -15.28 -19.46
CA ARG A 90 22.14 -14.18 -18.51
C ARG A 90 21.50 -12.97 -19.18
N ASN A 91 21.86 -12.67 -20.42
CA ASN A 91 21.21 -11.62 -21.20
C ASN A 91 19.76 -11.99 -21.53
N LEU A 92 19.51 -13.27 -21.86
CA LEU A 92 18.16 -13.78 -22.06
C LEU A 92 17.31 -13.65 -20.78
N PHE A 93 17.88 -13.98 -19.62
CA PHE A 93 17.23 -13.82 -18.33
C PHE A 93 16.86 -12.36 -18.04
N VAL A 94 17.76 -11.42 -18.30
CA VAL A 94 17.50 -9.98 -18.14
C VAL A 94 16.39 -9.51 -19.07
N LYS A 95 16.39 -9.94 -20.35
CA LYS A 95 15.33 -9.64 -21.32
C LYS A 95 13.97 -10.20 -20.89
N LEU A 96 13.98 -11.39 -20.30
CA LEU A 96 12.79 -12.05 -19.78
C LEU A 96 12.19 -11.28 -18.59
N ILE A 97 13.04 -10.77 -17.70
CA ILE A 97 12.60 -9.91 -16.58
C ILE A 97 11.92 -8.65 -17.12
N ASP A 98 12.53 -7.93 -18.06
CA ASP A 98 11.93 -6.72 -18.62
C ASP A 98 10.56 -7.01 -19.26
N THR A 99 10.44 -8.15 -19.95
CA THR A 99 9.20 -8.59 -20.58
C THR A 99 8.10 -8.93 -19.56
N ILE A 100 8.41 -9.73 -18.53
CA ILE A 100 7.40 -10.26 -17.60
C ILE A 100 7.02 -9.24 -16.52
N PHE A 101 8.01 -8.50 -16.00
CA PHE A 101 7.84 -7.66 -14.80
C PHE A 101 7.72 -6.18 -15.14
N LEU A 102 8.35 -5.71 -16.24
CA LEU A 102 8.47 -4.28 -16.53
C LEU A 102 7.72 -3.82 -17.77
N LYS A 103 7.24 -4.71 -18.65
CA LYS A 103 6.55 -4.34 -19.91
C LYS A 103 5.34 -3.45 -19.67
N ASN A 104 4.44 -3.86 -18.79
CA ASN A 104 3.20 -3.12 -18.45
C ASN A 104 3.35 -2.22 -17.22
N TYR A 105 4.57 -1.96 -16.80
CA TYR A 105 4.89 -1.25 -15.56
C TYR A 105 4.18 0.10 -15.40
N TYR A 106 4.13 0.90 -16.46
CA TYR A 106 3.45 2.21 -16.44
C TYR A 106 1.95 2.07 -16.20
N ASN A 107 1.31 1.06 -16.77
CA ASN A 107 -0.11 0.80 -16.54
C ASN A 107 -0.35 0.40 -15.07
N TYR A 108 0.56 -0.38 -14.47
CA TYR A 108 0.46 -0.75 -13.06
C TYR A 108 0.59 0.45 -12.12
N ILE A 109 1.48 1.40 -12.41
CA ILE A 109 1.60 2.67 -11.66
C ILE A 109 0.32 3.49 -11.75
N GLU A 110 -0.25 3.66 -12.94
CA GLU A 110 -1.47 4.47 -13.11
C GLU A 110 -2.65 3.87 -12.36
N LYS A 111 -2.80 2.54 -12.37
CA LYS A 111 -3.82 1.87 -11.55
C LYS A 111 -3.57 2.12 -10.06
N GLU A 112 -2.33 1.97 -9.60
CA GLU A 112 -1.94 2.21 -8.21
C GLU A 112 -2.25 3.64 -7.73
N LYS A 113 -1.91 4.65 -8.55
CA LYS A 113 -2.20 6.06 -8.28
C LYS A 113 -3.69 6.33 -8.14
N LYS A 114 -4.51 5.77 -9.04
CA LYS A 114 -5.99 5.87 -8.97
C LYS A 114 -6.52 5.26 -7.67
N HIS A 115 -5.98 4.12 -7.27
CA HIS A 115 -6.37 3.46 -6.02
C HIS A 115 -6.02 4.27 -4.77
N ILE A 116 -4.80 4.82 -4.71
CA ILE A 116 -4.38 5.70 -3.61
C ILE A 116 -5.28 6.92 -3.50
N THR A 117 -5.53 7.59 -4.62
CA THR A 117 -6.39 8.77 -4.66
C THR A 117 -7.80 8.41 -4.20
N SER A 118 -8.31 7.26 -4.64
CA SER A 118 -9.63 6.74 -4.27
C SER A 118 -9.73 6.44 -2.76
N ILE A 119 -8.70 5.85 -2.16
CA ILE A 119 -8.66 5.57 -0.71
C ILE A 119 -8.55 6.88 0.07
N TYR A 120 -7.63 7.76 -0.32
CA TYR A 120 -7.45 9.08 0.29
C TYR A 120 -8.77 9.85 0.34
N ASN A 121 -9.44 9.99 -0.81
CA ASN A 121 -10.72 10.71 -0.88
C ASN A 121 -11.77 10.07 0.02
N THR A 122 -11.83 8.74 0.10
CA THR A 122 -12.78 8.06 1.01
C THR A 122 -12.48 8.31 2.47
N LEU A 123 -11.20 8.36 2.86
CA LEU A 123 -10.81 8.68 4.23
C LEU A 123 -11.17 10.13 4.57
N ASP A 124 -10.84 11.06 3.67
CA ASP A 124 -11.10 12.49 3.81
C ASP A 124 -12.61 12.79 3.88
N ASP A 125 -13.41 12.25 2.95
CA ASP A 125 -14.86 12.37 2.92
C ASP A 125 -15.50 11.84 4.22
N THR A 126 -15.03 10.69 4.70
CA THR A 126 -15.54 10.07 5.93
C THR A 126 -15.16 10.90 7.15
N SER A 127 -13.93 11.41 7.21
CA SER A 127 -13.47 12.28 8.29
C SER A 127 -14.32 13.56 8.35
N TYR A 128 -14.56 14.16 7.18
CA TYR A 128 -15.44 15.31 7.05
C TYR A 128 -16.86 15.01 7.54
N GLU A 129 -17.45 13.87 7.15
CA GLU A 129 -18.79 13.47 7.59
C GLU A 129 -18.88 13.33 9.13
N VAL A 130 -17.90 12.67 9.75
CA VAL A 130 -17.84 12.50 11.21
C VAL A 130 -17.70 13.84 11.92
N LEU A 131 -16.76 14.68 11.49
CA LEU A 131 -16.51 15.99 12.10
C LEU A 131 -17.69 16.94 11.91
N TYR A 132 -18.32 16.92 10.73
CA TYR A 132 -19.49 17.73 10.44
C TYR A 132 -20.68 17.32 11.34
N PHE A 133 -20.95 16.02 11.46
CA PHE A 133 -22.00 15.52 12.35
C PHE A 133 -21.72 15.87 13.81
N LEU A 134 -20.49 15.64 14.29
CA LEU A 134 -20.07 15.97 15.64
C LEU A 134 -20.26 17.46 15.92
N ARG A 135 -19.78 18.34 15.03
CA ARG A 135 -19.88 19.79 15.20
C ARG A 135 -21.32 20.27 15.29
N ASN A 136 -22.19 19.75 14.42
CA ASN A 136 -23.61 20.12 14.44
C ASN A 136 -24.28 19.64 15.73
N SER A 137 -24.11 18.36 16.08
CA SER A 137 -24.69 17.80 17.31
C SER A 137 -24.16 18.47 18.58
N LEU A 138 -22.88 18.88 18.59
CA LEU A 138 -22.27 19.61 19.69
C LEU A 138 -22.81 21.05 19.80
N ASN A 139 -22.94 21.76 18.69
CA ASN A 139 -23.51 23.10 18.67
C ASN A 139 -24.97 23.09 19.12
N ASP A 140 -25.78 22.17 18.59
CA ASP A 140 -27.17 21.98 19.00
C ASP A 140 -27.24 21.71 20.51
N ALA A 141 -26.35 20.85 21.04
CA ALA A 141 -26.30 20.53 22.47
C ALA A 141 -25.88 21.73 23.31
N LYS A 142 -24.86 22.48 22.89
CA LYS A 142 -24.41 23.71 23.57
C LYS A 142 -25.53 24.73 23.66
N ASP A 143 -26.26 24.96 22.58
CA ASP A 143 -27.37 25.91 22.54
C ASP A 143 -28.49 25.49 23.52
N HIS A 144 -28.82 24.20 23.56
CA HIS A 144 -29.78 23.67 24.53
C HIS A 144 -29.27 23.79 25.97
N ILE A 145 -28.02 23.42 26.24
CA ILE A 145 -27.40 23.50 27.58
C ILE A 145 -27.34 24.94 28.10
N ASN A 146 -27.08 25.92 27.22
CA ASN A 146 -27.10 27.33 27.58
C ASN A 146 -28.49 27.78 28.10
N MET A 147 -29.58 27.15 27.65
CA MET A 147 -30.92 27.39 28.18
C MET A 147 -31.16 26.69 29.52
N VAL A 148 -30.45 25.59 29.79
CA VAL A 148 -30.53 24.83 31.06
C VAL A 148 -29.85 25.57 32.20
N PHE A 149 -28.66 26.12 31.95
CA PHE A 149 -27.91 26.92 32.92
C PHE A 149 -28.47 28.35 32.97
N LYS A 150 -29.42 28.60 33.87
CA LYS A 150 -29.99 29.94 34.03
C LYS A 150 -29.01 30.85 34.76
N GLU A 151 -28.50 31.88 34.07
CA GLU A 151 -27.73 33.00 34.63
C GLU A 151 -26.62 32.58 35.61
N LEU A 152 -25.71 31.69 35.17
CA LEU A 152 -24.52 31.34 35.94
C LEU A 152 -23.78 32.64 36.33
N ASN A 153 -23.74 32.93 37.63
CA ASN A 153 -22.99 34.08 38.13
C ASN A 153 -21.48 33.79 38.07
N SER A 154 -20.64 34.78 38.36
CA SER A 154 -19.18 34.60 38.34
C SER A 154 -18.68 33.54 39.32
N SER A 155 -19.36 33.38 40.47
CA SER A 155 -19.05 32.35 41.46
C SER A 155 -19.37 30.96 40.92
N ASP A 156 -20.56 30.74 40.35
CA ASP A 156 -20.98 29.46 39.78
C ASP A 156 -20.03 29.04 38.65
N LYS A 157 -19.67 29.97 37.77
CA LYS A 157 -18.67 29.74 36.71
C LYS A 157 -17.33 29.32 37.30
N SER A 158 -16.86 30.00 38.35
CA SER A 158 -15.59 29.67 39.01
C SER A 158 -15.60 28.28 39.66
N GLU A 159 -16.74 27.83 40.16
CA GLU A 159 -16.87 26.49 40.74
C GLU A 159 -16.89 25.40 39.67
N LEU A 160 -17.56 25.65 38.54
CA LEU A 160 -17.58 24.73 37.40
C LEU A 160 -16.20 24.57 36.75
N LEU A 161 -15.36 25.61 36.77
CA LEU A 161 -13.99 25.54 36.26
C LEU A 161 -13.15 24.46 36.96
N ARG A 162 -13.49 24.05 38.19
CA ARG A 162 -12.80 22.96 38.91
C ARG A 162 -12.86 21.65 38.15
N PHE A 163 -13.91 21.44 37.34
CA PHE A 163 -13.99 20.26 36.50
C PHE A 163 -12.91 20.26 35.42
N ASN A 164 -12.36 21.39 34.98
CA ASN A 164 -11.35 21.42 33.92
C ASN A 164 -10.04 20.71 34.29
N GLU A 165 -9.73 20.60 35.57
CA GLU A 165 -8.45 20.07 36.08
C GLU A 165 -8.52 18.58 36.44
N VAL A 166 -9.68 17.92 36.23
CA VAL A 166 -9.84 16.50 36.55
C VAL A 166 -9.30 15.63 35.42
N LYS A 167 -8.51 14.60 35.79
CA LYS A 167 -8.05 13.57 34.85
C LYS A 167 -9.14 12.54 34.67
N ILE A 168 -9.46 12.21 33.42
CA ILE A 168 -10.48 11.21 33.10
C ILE A 168 -9.80 9.99 32.48
N THR A 169 -10.18 8.81 32.96
CA THR A 169 -9.76 7.54 32.38
C THR A 169 -11.00 6.69 32.13
N LEU A 170 -11.09 6.10 30.94
CA LEU A 170 -12.12 5.10 30.64
C LEU A 170 -11.54 3.73 30.98
N ASN A 171 -12.13 3.05 31.95
CA ASN A 171 -11.77 1.69 32.30
C ASN A 171 -12.71 0.71 31.59
N HIS A 172 -12.13 -0.27 30.89
CA HIS A 172 -12.89 -1.29 30.19
C HIS A 172 -12.96 -2.55 31.06
N ASN A 173 -14.16 -2.94 31.47
CA ASN A 173 -14.40 -4.16 32.24
C ASN A 173 -15.39 -5.05 31.49
N GLY A 174 -14.87 -5.83 30.52
CA GLY A 174 -15.71 -6.54 29.55
C GLY A 174 -16.39 -5.55 28.59
N ASP A 175 -17.71 -5.68 28.42
CA ASP A 175 -18.52 -4.78 27.57
C ASP A 175 -18.90 -3.46 28.26
N ASN A 176 -18.63 -3.32 29.56
CA ASN A 176 -18.95 -2.11 30.32
C ASN A 176 -17.76 -1.12 30.31
N ILE A 177 -18.08 0.15 30.08
CA ILE A 177 -17.14 1.27 30.14
C ILE A 177 -17.41 2.04 31.44
N ASP A 178 -16.51 1.91 32.40
CA ASP A 178 -16.56 2.66 33.65
C ASP A 178 -15.73 3.95 33.52
N LEU A 179 -16.34 5.09 33.84
CA LEU A 179 -15.63 6.37 33.85
C LEU A 179 -14.96 6.56 35.21
N LEU A 180 -13.65 6.82 35.19
CA LEU A 180 -12.87 7.19 36.36
C LEU A 180 -12.52 8.67 36.30
N ILE A 181 -12.76 9.39 37.39
CA ILE A 181 -12.34 10.79 37.58
C ILE A 181 -11.26 10.79 38.66
N ASN A 182 -10.05 11.23 38.32
CA ASN A 182 -8.87 11.17 39.19
C ASN A 182 -8.67 9.78 39.80
N GLU A 183 -8.79 8.73 38.97
CA GLU A 183 -8.63 7.31 39.36
C GLU A 183 -9.69 6.76 40.33
N GLN A 184 -10.73 7.56 40.64
CA GLN A 184 -11.88 7.15 41.45
C GLN A 184 -13.10 6.91 40.56
N ASN A 185 -14.05 6.08 41.03
CA ASN A 185 -15.33 5.90 40.34
C ASN A 185 -16.02 7.26 40.15
N ALA A 186 -16.51 7.55 38.93
CA ALA A 186 -17.13 8.84 38.63
C ALA A 186 -18.26 9.20 39.59
N ASN A 187 -19.11 8.25 39.96
CA ASN A 187 -20.25 8.51 40.84
C ASN A 187 -19.77 8.85 42.25
N GLU A 188 -18.79 8.10 42.77
CA GLU A 188 -18.19 8.37 44.09
C GLU A 188 -17.51 9.75 44.13
N TYR A 189 -16.77 10.10 43.07
CA TYR A 189 -16.15 11.42 42.95
C TYR A 189 -17.22 12.52 42.94
N LEU A 190 -18.26 12.38 42.12
CA LEU A 190 -19.30 13.39 41.93
C LEU A 190 -20.22 13.56 43.14
N GLU A 191 -20.43 12.51 43.95
CA GLU A 191 -21.13 12.58 45.24
C GLU A 191 -20.37 13.42 46.29
N GLN A 192 -19.03 13.43 46.22
CA GLN A 192 -18.18 14.20 47.13
C GLN A 192 -18.10 15.68 46.76
N VAL A 193 -18.44 16.04 45.52
CA VAL A 193 -18.42 17.43 45.04
C VAL A 193 -19.48 18.25 45.78
N LYS A 194 -19.05 19.34 46.42
CA LYS A 194 -19.93 20.33 47.05
C LYS A 194 -19.69 21.70 46.43
N PHE A 195 -20.75 22.27 45.88
CA PHE A 195 -20.81 23.66 45.42
C PHE A 195 -21.06 24.59 46.62
N ASN A 196 -20.47 25.79 46.64
CA ASN A 196 -20.75 26.73 47.73
C ASN A 196 -22.08 27.45 47.52
N GLY A 197 -22.57 27.51 46.28
CA GLY A 197 -23.88 28.06 45.90
C GLY A 197 -24.83 27.01 45.33
N GLU A 198 -26.12 27.35 45.22
CA GLU A 198 -27.11 26.49 44.55
C GLU A 198 -27.15 26.76 43.04
N ILE A 199 -26.48 25.90 42.26
CA ILE A 199 -26.60 25.93 40.80
C ILE A 199 -28.00 25.47 40.40
N THR A 200 -28.78 26.36 39.79
CA THR A 200 -30.15 26.09 39.36
C THR A 200 -30.18 25.59 37.91
N LEU A 201 -30.94 24.52 37.63
CA LEU A 201 -31.06 23.91 36.31
C LEU A 201 -32.51 23.90 35.83
N TRP A 202 -32.75 24.27 34.57
CA TRP A 202 -34.07 24.23 33.93
C TRP A 202 -34.16 23.04 32.96
N LEU A 203 -34.59 21.88 33.48
CA LEU A 203 -34.47 20.60 32.77
C LEU A 203 -35.72 20.15 32.01
N GLU A 204 -36.81 20.93 32.01
CA GLU A 204 -38.11 20.51 31.46
C GLU A 204 -38.03 19.98 30.02
N ASN A 205 -37.36 20.72 29.14
CA ASN A 205 -37.18 20.32 27.75
C ASN A 205 -35.97 19.38 27.54
N SER A 206 -35.18 19.12 28.59
CA SER A 206 -33.92 18.38 28.48
C SER A 206 -34.11 16.88 28.44
N PHE A 207 -35.12 16.34 29.13
CA PHE A 207 -35.39 14.90 29.15
C PHE A 207 -35.65 14.35 27.73
N ASP A 208 -36.60 14.94 27.01
CA ASP A 208 -36.91 14.55 25.62
C ASP A 208 -35.78 14.91 24.65
N TYR A 209 -35.17 16.10 24.80
CA TYR A 209 -34.08 16.54 23.94
C TYR A 209 -32.88 15.59 23.96
N PHE A 210 -32.34 15.27 25.15
CA PHE A 210 -31.16 14.42 25.26
C PHE A 210 -31.46 12.96 24.93
N SER A 211 -32.70 12.50 25.14
CA SER A 211 -33.14 11.18 24.66
C SER A 211 -33.08 11.10 23.13
N LYS A 212 -33.65 12.09 22.42
CA LYS A 212 -33.60 12.19 20.95
C LYS A 212 -32.19 12.36 20.41
N LEU A 213 -31.36 13.18 21.08
CA LEU A 213 -29.97 13.37 20.68
C LEU A 213 -29.16 12.08 20.87
N ASN A 214 -29.40 11.34 21.95
CA ASN A 214 -28.78 10.03 22.17
C ASN A 214 -29.16 9.04 21.05
N GLU A 215 -30.45 8.94 20.70
CA GLU A 215 -30.91 8.10 19.60
C GLU A 215 -30.29 8.51 18.25
N LYS A 216 -30.25 9.82 17.95
CA LYS A 216 -29.59 10.35 16.75
C LYS A 216 -28.11 9.96 16.69
N ASN A 217 -27.41 10.03 17.82
CA ASN A 217 -26.00 9.63 17.93
C ASN A 217 -25.83 8.11 17.77
N ASP A 218 -26.73 7.29 18.32
CA ASP A 218 -26.71 5.83 18.17
C ASP A 218 -26.97 5.41 16.71
N ILE A 219 -27.90 6.09 16.01
CA ILE A 219 -28.16 5.87 14.58
C ILE A 219 -26.94 6.24 13.73
N PHE A 220 -26.29 7.38 14.01
CA PHE A 220 -25.07 7.74 13.28
C PHE A 220 -23.92 6.79 13.60
N PHE A 221 -23.73 6.45 14.87
CA PHE A 221 -22.71 5.52 15.32
C PHE A 221 -22.87 4.13 14.71
N SER A 222 -24.09 3.60 14.61
CA SER A 222 -24.35 2.30 13.98
C SER A 222 -24.05 2.31 12.48
N LYS A 223 -24.30 3.43 11.79
CA LYS A 223 -23.84 3.62 10.39
C LYS A 223 -22.33 3.62 10.28
N LEU A 224 -21.62 4.27 11.22
CA LEU A 224 -20.15 4.26 11.28
C LEU A 224 -19.60 2.88 11.68
N SER A 225 -20.18 2.19 12.67
CA SER A 225 -19.69 0.91 13.19
C SER A 225 -19.83 -0.22 12.18
N ASN A 226 -20.92 -0.23 11.41
CA ASN A 226 -21.11 -1.18 10.33
C ASN A 226 -20.20 -0.90 9.11
N SER A 227 -19.59 0.29 9.02
CA SER A 227 -18.84 0.73 7.84
C SER A 227 -17.36 1.07 8.07
N ILE A 228 -16.89 1.23 9.32
CA ILE A 228 -15.58 1.81 9.62
C ILE A 228 -14.84 1.10 10.76
N PHE A 229 -15.47 0.48 11.78
CA PHE A 229 -14.82 0.24 13.09
C PHE A 229 -13.61 -0.73 13.15
N ASN A 230 -13.18 -1.33 12.04
CA ASN A 230 -11.91 -2.08 11.94
C ASN A 230 -10.89 -1.47 10.94
N TYR A 231 -11.17 -0.28 10.39
CA TYR A 231 -10.34 0.41 9.39
C TYR A 231 -8.89 0.61 9.78
N ARG A 232 -8.56 0.81 11.07
CA ARG A 232 -7.16 0.97 11.49
C ARG A 232 -6.31 -0.27 11.21
N ILE A 233 -6.81 -1.45 11.57
CA ILE A 233 -6.13 -2.73 11.30
C ILE A 233 -6.05 -2.94 9.78
N TYR A 234 -7.15 -2.72 9.05
CA TYR A 234 -7.18 -2.90 7.60
C TYR A 234 -6.25 -1.96 6.86
N THR A 235 -6.17 -0.70 7.28
CA THR A 235 -5.42 0.32 6.54
C THR A 235 -3.95 0.25 6.88
N PHE A 236 -3.57 -0.11 8.11
CA PHE A 236 -2.18 -0.49 8.44
C PHE A 236 -1.73 -1.75 7.71
N ASP A 237 -2.56 -2.80 7.69
CA ASP A 237 -2.31 -3.99 6.89
C ASP A 237 -2.16 -3.60 5.41
N TYR A 238 -3.07 -2.79 4.87
CA TYR A 238 -3.00 -2.29 3.50
C TYR A 238 -1.70 -1.52 3.19
N PHE A 239 -1.24 -0.63 4.07
CA PHE A 239 0.02 0.10 3.87
C PHE A 239 1.24 -0.80 3.82
N ASN A 240 1.28 -1.79 4.71
CA ASN A 240 2.37 -2.75 4.75
C ASN A 240 2.30 -3.73 3.56
N LEU A 241 1.09 -4.06 3.09
CA LEU A 241 0.87 -4.97 1.97
C LEU A 241 1.13 -4.32 0.60
N ARG A 242 0.92 -3.01 0.47
CA ARG A 242 1.19 -2.21 -0.73
C ARG A 242 2.65 -2.27 -1.17
N ILE A 243 3.58 -2.22 -0.22
CA ILE A 243 5.03 -2.30 -0.46
C ILE A 243 5.39 -3.63 -1.15
N ASN A 244 4.57 -4.67 -0.96
CA ASN A 244 4.81 -6.03 -1.40
C ASN A 244 3.93 -6.49 -2.57
N LYS A 245 3.26 -5.57 -3.29
CA LYS A 245 2.39 -5.91 -4.42
C LYS A 245 3.18 -6.23 -5.68
N PHE A 246 2.92 -7.36 -6.35
CA PHE A 246 3.49 -7.66 -7.65
C PHE A 246 2.95 -6.74 -8.77
N PRO A 247 3.78 -6.30 -9.74
CA PRO A 247 5.25 -6.33 -9.75
C PRO A 247 5.87 -5.09 -9.06
N LEU A 248 5.05 -4.18 -8.52
CA LEU A 248 5.49 -2.91 -7.94
C LEU A 248 6.42 -3.07 -6.71
N LYS A 249 6.40 -4.22 -6.04
CA LYS A 249 7.26 -4.53 -4.89
C LYS A 249 8.74 -4.44 -5.22
N TYR A 250 9.09 -4.74 -6.46
CA TYR A 250 10.45 -4.66 -6.96
C TYR A 250 10.95 -3.21 -7.15
N ILE A 251 10.06 -2.20 -7.04
CA ILE A 251 10.40 -0.76 -6.99
C ILE A 251 10.65 -0.34 -5.54
N ASN A 252 9.76 -0.81 -4.66
CA ASN A 252 9.69 -0.41 -3.27
C ASN A 252 10.67 -1.16 -2.39
N GLY A 253 11.36 -2.17 -2.97
CA GLY A 253 12.23 -3.18 -2.38
C GLY A 253 13.00 -2.82 -1.13
N ASP A 254 13.43 -3.88 -0.43
CA ASP A 254 14.09 -3.86 0.87
C ASP A 254 15.22 -2.82 0.93
N ASP A 255 15.52 -2.37 2.14
CA ASP A 255 16.58 -1.41 2.44
C ASP A 255 17.98 -2.03 2.19
N SER A 256 18.28 -2.33 0.92
CA SER A 256 19.62 -2.63 0.46
C SER A 256 20.34 -1.32 0.09
N ASP A 257 21.62 -1.24 0.43
CA ASP A 257 22.44 -0.05 0.15
C ASP A 257 22.44 0.34 -1.32
N ILE A 258 22.40 -0.66 -2.21
CA ILE A 258 22.40 -0.45 -3.68
C ILE A 258 21.08 0.18 -4.14
N ILE A 259 19.94 -0.32 -3.68
CA ILE A 259 18.62 0.27 -4.01
C ILE A 259 18.54 1.69 -3.42
N GLY A 260 19.03 1.88 -2.19
CA GLY A 260 19.12 3.20 -1.55
C GLY A 260 19.94 4.21 -2.36
N TYR A 261 21.13 3.82 -2.80
CA TYR A 261 21.99 4.63 -3.67
C TYR A 261 21.30 5.03 -4.97
N TYR A 262 20.75 4.06 -5.71
CA TYR A 262 20.10 4.36 -6.98
C TYR A 262 18.82 5.18 -6.84
N ARG A 263 18.06 5.04 -5.74
CA ARG A 263 16.92 5.96 -5.44
C ARG A 263 17.39 7.41 -5.34
N TYR A 264 18.50 7.66 -4.64
CA TYR A 264 19.08 9.00 -4.55
C TYR A 264 19.55 9.52 -5.91
N VAL A 265 20.25 8.69 -6.69
CA VAL A 265 20.70 9.04 -8.05
C VAL A 265 19.52 9.36 -8.96
N MET A 266 18.46 8.54 -8.96
CA MET A 266 17.28 8.76 -9.79
C MET A 266 16.53 10.05 -9.43
N LYS A 267 16.47 10.41 -8.15
CA LYS A 267 15.91 11.70 -7.71
C LYS A 267 16.71 12.89 -8.26
N ASN A 268 18.04 12.78 -8.25
CA ASN A 268 18.92 13.82 -8.80
C ASN A 268 18.77 13.94 -10.33
N ILE A 269 18.77 12.80 -11.05
CA ILE A 269 18.53 12.78 -12.51
C ILE A 269 17.19 13.44 -12.85
N PHE A 270 16.14 13.12 -12.10
CA PHE A 270 14.81 13.70 -12.31
C PHE A 270 14.78 15.23 -12.10
N ASN A 271 15.48 15.72 -11.07
CA ASN A 271 15.61 17.15 -10.80
C ASN A 271 16.38 17.86 -11.92
N GLU A 272 17.50 17.30 -12.37
CA GLU A 272 18.30 17.85 -13.47
C GLU A 272 17.52 17.84 -14.79
N PHE A 273 16.77 16.78 -15.07
CA PHE A 273 15.86 16.70 -16.21
C PHE A 273 14.82 17.83 -16.16
N THR A 274 14.16 18.02 -15.01
CA THR A 274 13.14 19.05 -14.80
C THR A 274 13.72 20.47 -14.96
N ASN A 275 14.87 20.74 -14.34
CA ASN A 275 15.58 22.02 -14.41
C ASN A 275 16.05 22.35 -15.84
N SER A 276 16.42 21.31 -16.60
CA SER A 276 16.83 21.46 -18.00
C SER A 276 15.67 21.88 -18.91
N ILE A 277 14.43 21.46 -18.59
CA ILE A 277 13.24 21.81 -19.37
C ILE A 277 12.64 23.17 -18.96
N PHE A 278 12.57 23.47 -17.66
CA PHE A 278 12.02 24.73 -17.16
C PHE A 278 13.10 25.63 -16.56
N LEU A 279 13.57 26.60 -17.35
CA LEU A 279 14.20 27.78 -16.75
C LEU A 279 13.14 28.77 -16.29
N PHE A 280 12.88 28.78 -14.98
CA PHE A 280 12.26 29.92 -14.33
C PHE A 280 13.17 31.14 -14.45
N ASN A 281 12.97 31.91 -15.51
CA ASN A 281 13.65 33.18 -15.69
C ASN A 281 12.96 34.21 -14.77
N LYS A 282 13.36 34.25 -13.49
CA LYS A 282 12.79 35.12 -12.42
C LYS A 282 12.71 36.62 -12.78
N LYS A 283 13.31 37.06 -13.89
CA LYS A 283 13.41 38.48 -14.30
C LYS A 283 12.45 38.92 -15.43
N ARG A 284 11.68 38.04 -16.08
CA ARG A 284 10.75 38.45 -17.15
C ARG A 284 9.43 37.68 -17.11
N SER A 285 8.32 38.42 -17.13
CA SER A 285 6.91 37.98 -17.08
C SER A 285 6.41 37.23 -18.32
N THR A 286 7.30 36.72 -19.16
CA THR A 286 6.97 35.92 -20.35
C THR A 286 7.60 34.54 -20.22
N THR A 287 6.76 33.53 -20.04
CA THR A 287 7.11 32.11 -20.00
C THR A 287 7.59 31.68 -21.40
N VAL A 288 8.84 31.97 -21.73
CA VAL A 288 9.49 31.34 -22.88
C VAL A 288 10.00 29.99 -22.39
N ILE A 289 9.46 28.90 -22.94
CA ILE A 289 10.02 27.56 -22.77
C ILE A 289 11.34 27.56 -23.55
N SER A 290 12.41 28.04 -22.91
CA SER A 290 13.77 27.94 -23.41
C SER A 290 14.44 26.79 -22.68
N VAL A 291 14.61 25.66 -23.36
CA VAL A 291 15.49 24.59 -22.90
C VAL A 291 16.92 25.12 -23.10
N LYS A 292 17.56 25.63 -22.03
CA LYS A 292 18.96 26.05 -22.09
C LYS A 292 19.79 24.83 -21.73
N GLU A 293 20.53 24.32 -22.70
CA GLU A 293 21.37 23.16 -22.51
C GLU A 293 22.63 23.51 -21.72
N ASN A 294 22.88 22.73 -20.66
CA ASN A 294 24.17 22.05 -20.57
C ASN A 294 23.96 20.54 -20.76
N VAL A 295 23.41 20.17 -21.93
CA VAL A 295 23.04 18.80 -22.27
C VAL A 295 24.24 17.89 -22.36
N ASN A 296 25.45 18.41 -22.52
CA ASN A 296 26.66 17.58 -22.41
C ASN A 296 26.83 17.07 -20.98
N GLU A 297 26.72 17.91 -19.96
CA GLU A 297 26.81 17.46 -18.56
C GLU A 297 25.66 16.53 -18.16
N PHE A 298 24.43 16.82 -18.60
CA PHE A 298 23.29 15.93 -18.35
C PHE A 298 23.42 14.59 -19.10
N ASN A 299 23.87 14.61 -20.36
CA ASN A 299 24.11 13.40 -21.16
C ASN A 299 25.26 12.59 -20.58
N ASP A 300 26.36 13.22 -20.17
CA ASP A 300 27.49 12.55 -19.54
C ASP A 300 27.04 11.90 -18.22
N PHE A 301 26.23 12.60 -17.43
CA PHE A 301 25.64 12.04 -16.21
C PHE A 301 24.74 10.82 -16.51
N ILE A 302 23.82 10.93 -17.48
CA ILE A 302 22.98 9.81 -17.94
C ILE A 302 23.83 8.63 -18.40
N ASN A 303 24.85 8.87 -19.23
CA ASN A 303 25.71 7.84 -19.79
C ASN A 303 26.52 7.11 -18.70
N ILE A 304 27.04 7.86 -17.73
CA ILE A 304 27.72 7.30 -16.56
C ILE A 304 26.76 6.41 -15.77
N THR A 305 25.55 6.90 -15.46
CA THR A 305 24.56 6.12 -14.71
C THR A 305 24.11 4.87 -15.46
N ILE A 306 23.87 4.95 -16.78
CA ILE A 306 23.56 3.77 -17.61
C ILE A 306 24.70 2.74 -17.53
N ARG A 307 25.96 3.19 -17.59
CA ARG A 307 27.11 2.28 -17.50
C ARG A 307 27.20 1.60 -16.14
N GLU A 308 26.95 2.34 -15.05
CA GLU A 308 26.90 1.80 -13.69
C GLU A 308 25.76 0.79 -13.50
N LEU A 309 24.57 1.10 -14.00
CA LEU A 309 23.42 0.20 -13.99
C LEU A 309 23.71 -1.08 -14.78
N ASN A 310 24.29 -0.99 -15.98
CA ASN A 310 24.65 -2.16 -16.78
C ASN A 310 25.63 -3.07 -16.04
N ARG A 311 26.68 -2.49 -15.44
CA ARG A 311 27.66 -3.26 -14.63
C ARG A 311 26.99 -3.92 -13.42
N THR A 312 26.08 -3.22 -12.77
CA THR A 312 25.32 -3.76 -11.62
C THR A 312 24.44 -4.92 -12.04
N ILE A 313 23.69 -4.78 -13.14
CA ILE A 313 22.83 -5.83 -13.69
C ILE A 313 23.68 -7.05 -14.05
N GLU A 314 24.82 -6.87 -14.72
CA GLU A 314 25.72 -7.95 -15.10
C GLU A 314 26.31 -8.69 -13.88
N ASP A 315 26.87 -7.96 -12.91
CA ASP A 315 27.42 -8.52 -11.67
C ASP A 315 26.37 -9.30 -10.87
N LYS A 316 25.19 -8.71 -10.68
CA LYS A 316 24.10 -9.34 -9.92
C LYS A 316 23.52 -10.53 -10.65
N THR A 317 23.35 -10.46 -11.97
CA THR A 317 22.89 -11.61 -12.76
C THR A 317 23.89 -12.75 -12.70
N HIS A 318 25.19 -12.47 -12.84
CA HIS A 318 26.24 -13.48 -12.69
C HIS A 318 26.19 -14.13 -11.30
N LYS A 319 26.12 -13.31 -10.23
CA LYS A 319 26.06 -13.81 -8.85
C LYS A 319 24.82 -14.68 -8.61
N LEU A 320 23.67 -14.26 -9.13
CA LEU A 320 22.41 -15.01 -9.04
C LEU A 320 22.53 -16.37 -9.73
N PHE A 321 23.06 -16.43 -10.95
CA PHE A 321 23.29 -17.67 -11.68
C PHE A 321 24.29 -18.59 -10.97
N LYS A 322 25.35 -18.04 -10.38
CA LYS A 322 26.33 -18.84 -9.61
C LYS A 322 25.68 -19.52 -8.41
N LEU A 323 24.74 -18.87 -7.74
CA LEU A 323 23.99 -19.45 -6.61
C LEU A 323 22.95 -20.46 -7.08
N LEU A 324 22.14 -20.11 -8.08
CA LEU A 324 21.11 -21.00 -8.62
C LEU A 324 21.71 -22.27 -9.22
N ASN A 325 22.86 -22.18 -9.90
CA ASN A 325 23.51 -23.35 -10.48
C ASN A 325 24.04 -24.34 -9.44
N LYS A 326 24.33 -23.91 -8.21
CA LYS A 326 24.64 -24.86 -7.11
C LYS A 326 23.45 -25.75 -6.76
N ILE A 327 22.23 -25.29 -7.04
CA ILE A 327 20.98 -25.98 -6.73
C ILE A 327 20.47 -26.75 -7.96
N LEU A 328 20.50 -26.11 -9.13
CA LEU A 328 19.81 -26.58 -10.33
C LEU A 328 20.74 -27.17 -11.39
N ASN A 329 22.04 -26.86 -11.35
CA ASN A 329 23.08 -27.35 -12.26
C ASN A 329 22.71 -27.19 -13.76
N GLY A 330 22.43 -25.95 -14.19
CA GLY A 330 22.16 -25.61 -15.58
C GLY A 330 21.48 -24.24 -15.72
N ASP A 331 22.00 -23.41 -16.63
CA ASP A 331 21.51 -22.05 -16.84
C ASP A 331 20.06 -22.00 -17.34
N ILE A 332 19.65 -22.91 -18.24
CA ILE A 332 18.26 -22.97 -18.74
C ILE A 332 17.32 -23.35 -17.59
N LYS A 333 17.74 -24.29 -16.75
CA LYS A 333 17.02 -24.67 -15.53
C LYS A 333 16.90 -23.47 -14.58
N CYS A 334 17.97 -22.70 -14.40
CA CYS A 334 17.94 -21.48 -13.61
C CYS A 334 16.90 -20.48 -14.13
N ILE A 335 16.88 -20.21 -15.44
CA ILE A 335 15.93 -19.27 -16.06
C ILE A 335 14.49 -19.72 -15.83
N ILE A 336 14.16 -20.95 -16.24
CA ILE A 336 12.78 -21.45 -16.21
C ILE A 336 12.31 -21.58 -14.76
N SER A 337 13.08 -22.28 -13.93
CA SER A 337 12.62 -22.64 -12.59
C SER A 337 12.57 -21.46 -11.64
N PHE A 338 13.51 -20.52 -11.73
CA PHE A 338 13.52 -19.38 -10.83
C PHE A 338 12.40 -18.38 -11.12
N ILE A 339 12.13 -18.07 -12.39
CA ILE A 339 11.00 -17.18 -12.73
C ILE A 339 9.66 -17.85 -12.41
N ALA A 340 9.52 -19.15 -12.68
CA ALA A 340 8.34 -19.92 -12.25
C ALA A 340 8.14 -19.85 -10.74
N TYR A 341 9.19 -20.10 -9.97
CA TYR A 341 9.20 -20.01 -8.50
C TYR A 341 8.75 -18.63 -8.02
N ILE A 342 9.32 -17.54 -8.56
CA ILE A 342 8.96 -16.17 -8.17
C ILE A 342 7.47 -15.90 -8.42
N LEU A 343 6.93 -16.29 -9.58
CA LEU A 343 5.52 -16.06 -9.91
C LEU A 343 4.58 -16.91 -9.03
N GLU A 344 4.96 -18.15 -8.71
CA GLU A 344 4.19 -19.03 -7.83
C GLU A 344 4.15 -18.50 -6.39
N ILE A 345 5.27 -18.05 -5.85
CA ILE A 345 5.32 -17.43 -4.51
C ILE A 345 4.44 -16.18 -4.47
N ASN A 346 4.51 -15.32 -5.49
CA ASN A 346 3.64 -14.14 -5.56
C ASN A 346 2.14 -14.52 -5.60
N LEU A 347 1.79 -15.52 -6.41
CA LEU A 347 0.40 -15.99 -6.51
C LEU A 347 -0.11 -16.59 -5.19
N SER A 348 0.71 -17.40 -4.53
CA SER A 348 0.39 -18.00 -3.23
C SER A 348 0.23 -16.95 -2.14
N ASN A 349 1.14 -15.97 -2.07
CA ASN A 349 1.07 -14.88 -1.10
C ASN A 349 -0.19 -14.02 -1.31
N ASN A 350 -0.54 -13.73 -2.56
CA ASN A 350 -1.77 -13.01 -2.89
C ASN A 350 -3.02 -13.81 -2.49
N LYS A 351 -3.06 -15.11 -2.83
CA LYS A 351 -4.16 -16.01 -2.43
C LYS A 351 -4.35 -16.04 -0.92
N PHE A 352 -3.27 -16.19 -0.15
CA PHE A 352 -3.32 -16.20 1.30
C PHE A 352 -3.90 -14.92 1.89
N LYS A 353 -3.54 -13.75 1.32
CA LYS A 353 -4.11 -12.47 1.73
C LYS A 353 -5.62 -12.41 1.46
N LEU A 354 -6.06 -12.85 0.27
CA LEU A 354 -7.47 -12.92 -0.08
C LEU A 354 -8.25 -13.87 0.83
N ASP A 355 -7.71 -15.05 1.09
CA ASP A 355 -8.34 -16.06 1.97
C ASP A 355 -8.45 -15.51 3.40
N LYS A 356 -7.42 -14.87 3.94
CA LYS A 356 -7.45 -14.21 5.26
C LYS A 356 -8.48 -13.09 5.33
N ILE A 357 -8.63 -12.28 4.28
CA ILE A 357 -9.66 -11.24 4.22
C ILE A 357 -11.05 -11.89 4.22
N LYS A 358 -11.25 -12.95 3.43
CA LYS A 358 -12.52 -13.66 3.34
C LYS A 358 -12.90 -14.34 4.66
N GLU A 359 -11.97 -15.07 5.28
CA GLU A 359 -12.20 -15.75 6.56
C GLU A 359 -12.57 -14.77 7.68
N LYS A 360 -11.87 -13.64 7.75
CA LYS A 360 -12.06 -12.70 8.87
C LYS A 360 -13.24 -11.76 8.67
N TYR A 361 -13.69 -11.54 7.43
CA TYR A 361 -14.62 -10.43 7.11
C TYR A 361 -15.76 -10.79 6.13
N ASN A 362 -15.99 -12.08 5.84
CA ASN A 362 -16.90 -12.60 4.80
C ASN A 362 -18.18 -11.76 4.57
N ASP A 363 -18.98 -11.54 5.62
CA ASP A 363 -20.29 -10.87 5.51
C ASP A 363 -20.20 -9.33 5.53
N LEU A 364 -19.08 -8.78 6.05
CA LEU A 364 -18.82 -7.35 6.21
C LEU A 364 -18.08 -6.73 5.01
N LEU A 365 -17.51 -7.56 4.15
CA LEU A 365 -16.63 -7.19 3.03
C LEU A 365 -17.33 -6.22 2.05
N PHE A 366 -18.62 -6.44 1.80
CA PHE A 366 -19.43 -5.61 0.90
C PHE A 366 -20.10 -4.41 1.58
N GLN A 367 -20.07 -4.34 2.91
CA GLN A 367 -20.67 -3.24 3.67
C GLN A 367 -19.64 -2.12 3.94
N HIS A 368 -18.34 -2.46 3.96
CA HIS A 368 -17.27 -1.56 4.35
C HIS A 368 -16.49 -1.04 3.12
N LYS A 369 -16.69 0.23 2.77
CA LYS A 369 -16.13 0.85 1.54
C LYS A 369 -14.61 0.70 1.42
N ILE A 370 -13.86 0.93 2.51
CA ILE A 370 -12.39 0.82 2.52
C ILE A 370 -11.93 -0.64 2.34
N LEU A 371 -12.54 -1.58 3.06
CA LEU A 371 -12.20 -3.00 2.97
C LEU A 371 -12.48 -3.56 1.57
N ASN A 372 -13.58 -3.15 0.95
CA ASN A 372 -13.89 -3.52 -0.43
C ASN A 372 -12.79 -3.05 -1.40
N LYS A 373 -12.34 -1.79 -1.28
CA LYS A 373 -11.23 -1.26 -2.09
C LYS A 373 -9.93 -2.05 -1.89
N ILE A 374 -9.63 -2.46 -0.66
CA ILE A 374 -8.46 -3.30 -0.35
C ILE A 374 -8.58 -4.68 -1.01
N ASN A 375 -9.76 -5.30 -0.96
CA ASN A 375 -10.01 -6.59 -1.60
C ASN A 375 -9.89 -6.51 -3.13
N ASP A 376 -10.49 -5.48 -3.75
CA ASP A 376 -10.39 -5.23 -5.19
C ASP A 376 -8.93 -5.11 -5.66
N LEU A 377 -8.08 -4.51 -4.83
CA LEU A 377 -6.66 -4.37 -5.09
C LEU A 377 -5.91 -5.71 -5.14
N PHE A 378 -6.25 -6.66 -4.26
CA PHE A 378 -5.67 -8.00 -4.27
C PHE A 378 -6.24 -8.87 -5.39
N LEU A 379 -7.52 -8.72 -5.71
CA LEU A 379 -8.10 -9.37 -6.89
C LEU A 379 -7.43 -8.88 -8.17
N GLN A 380 -7.15 -7.59 -8.27
CA GLN A 380 -6.40 -7.04 -9.40
C GLN A 380 -4.96 -7.59 -9.44
N GLU A 381 -4.24 -7.60 -8.32
CA GLU A 381 -2.89 -8.18 -8.26
C GLU A 381 -2.88 -9.65 -8.73
N LYS A 382 -3.90 -10.43 -8.35
CA LYS A 382 -4.05 -11.83 -8.78
C LYS A 382 -4.11 -11.96 -10.30
N GLU A 383 -4.88 -11.10 -10.97
CA GLU A 383 -4.97 -11.11 -12.43
C GLU A 383 -3.67 -10.63 -13.08
N GLU A 384 -3.00 -9.63 -12.50
CA GLU A 384 -1.68 -9.16 -12.98
C GLU A 384 -0.62 -10.27 -12.90
N ILE A 385 -0.59 -11.06 -11.82
CA ILE A 385 0.31 -12.21 -11.69
C ILE A 385 -0.04 -13.30 -12.74
N LYS A 386 -1.33 -13.55 -12.97
CA LYS A 386 -1.77 -14.53 -13.99
C LYS A 386 -1.37 -14.11 -15.40
N GLU A 387 -1.53 -12.84 -15.74
CA GLU A 387 -1.08 -12.28 -17.03
C GLU A 387 0.41 -12.51 -17.24
N SER A 388 1.24 -12.12 -16.27
CA SER A 388 2.69 -12.36 -16.30
C SER A 388 3.04 -13.86 -16.41
N LEU A 389 2.28 -14.72 -15.76
CA LEU A 389 2.47 -16.18 -15.80
C LEU A 389 2.09 -16.78 -17.16
N VAL A 390 1.05 -16.29 -17.82
CA VAL A 390 0.71 -16.66 -19.19
C VAL A 390 1.81 -16.19 -20.15
N GLU A 391 2.25 -14.94 -20.04
CA GLU A 391 3.31 -14.39 -20.88
C GLU A 391 4.63 -15.16 -20.72
N PHE A 392 4.99 -15.50 -19.49
CA PHE A 392 6.15 -16.35 -19.19
C PHE A 392 6.03 -17.74 -19.83
N LYS A 393 4.88 -18.41 -19.68
CA LYS A 393 4.64 -19.73 -20.26
C LYS A 393 4.76 -19.74 -21.77
N THR A 394 4.14 -18.75 -22.42
CA THR A 394 4.22 -18.56 -23.87
C THR A 394 5.67 -18.35 -24.28
N TYR A 395 6.39 -17.46 -23.59
CA TYR A 395 7.80 -17.20 -23.89
C TYR A 395 8.69 -18.44 -23.77
N ILE A 396 8.58 -19.21 -22.68
CA ILE A 396 9.38 -20.43 -22.49
C ILE A 396 9.04 -21.50 -23.53
N LYS A 397 7.76 -21.64 -23.87
CA LYS A 397 7.33 -22.56 -24.93
C LYS A 397 7.88 -22.12 -26.29
N ASP A 398 7.85 -20.83 -26.60
CA ASP A 398 8.32 -20.30 -27.86
C ASP A 398 9.85 -20.37 -27.96
N ILE A 399 10.60 -20.11 -26.89
CA ILE A 399 12.08 -20.08 -26.96
C ILE A 399 12.71 -21.47 -26.80
N PHE A 400 12.16 -22.30 -25.89
CA PHE A 400 12.77 -23.58 -25.51
C PHE A 400 11.89 -24.81 -25.82
N GLY A 401 10.63 -24.62 -26.20
CA GLY A 401 9.70 -25.72 -26.47
C GLY A 401 9.15 -26.42 -25.22
N PHE A 402 9.48 -25.96 -24.01
CA PHE A 402 9.05 -26.61 -22.77
C PHE A 402 7.67 -26.12 -22.32
N ASP A 403 6.82 -27.07 -21.90
CA ASP A 403 5.67 -26.74 -21.08
C ASP A 403 6.11 -26.55 -19.62
N VAL A 404 6.02 -25.32 -19.13
CA VAL A 404 6.31 -24.96 -17.74
C VAL A 404 5.43 -25.73 -16.74
N ASN A 405 4.25 -26.22 -17.15
CA ASN A 405 3.37 -27.01 -16.28
C ASN A 405 3.74 -28.50 -16.24
N SER A 406 4.68 -28.96 -17.07
CA SER A 406 5.09 -30.36 -17.07
C SER A 406 5.64 -30.78 -15.70
N THR A 407 5.41 -32.04 -15.35
CA THR A 407 5.88 -32.64 -14.08
C THR A 407 7.39 -32.52 -13.92
N GLY A 408 8.13 -32.66 -15.02
CA GLY A 408 9.58 -32.47 -15.06
C GLY A 408 10.01 -31.06 -14.66
N ILE A 409 9.44 -30.01 -15.29
CA ILE A 409 9.75 -28.63 -14.90
C ILE A 409 9.33 -28.36 -13.45
N ARG A 410 8.14 -28.83 -13.04
CA ARG A 410 7.65 -28.68 -11.66
C ARG A 410 8.57 -29.33 -10.62
N SER A 411 9.17 -30.48 -10.93
CA SER A 411 10.19 -31.12 -10.09
C SER A 411 11.46 -30.28 -9.99
N ILE A 412 11.85 -29.56 -11.04
CA ILE A 412 12.99 -28.62 -10.94
C ILE A 412 12.62 -27.40 -10.08
N VAL A 413 11.41 -26.84 -10.22
CA VAL A 413 10.94 -25.72 -9.38
C VAL A 413 10.90 -26.13 -7.90
N SER A 414 10.45 -27.35 -7.58
CA SER A 414 10.35 -27.85 -6.20
C SER A 414 11.69 -27.80 -5.45
N LYS A 415 12.83 -27.95 -6.15
CA LYS A 415 14.18 -27.85 -5.58
C LYS A 415 14.49 -26.46 -4.98
N LEU A 416 13.77 -25.42 -5.40
CA LEU A 416 13.92 -24.06 -4.85
C LEU A 416 13.12 -23.86 -3.57
N TYR A 417 12.02 -24.59 -3.37
CA TYR A 417 11.21 -24.54 -2.17
C TYR A 417 11.95 -25.23 -1.01
N GLY A 418 12.62 -24.43 -0.18
CA GLY A 418 13.40 -24.91 0.98
C GLY A 418 14.92 -24.80 0.82
N SER A 419 15.41 -24.19 -0.26
CA SER A 419 16.84 -23.87 -0.37
C SER A 419 17.24 -22.78 0.64
N ILE A 420 18.35 -23.01 1.36
CA ILE A 420 18.88 -22.06 2.36
C ILE A 420 19.25 -20.72 1.70
N ASP A 421 19.73 -20.76 0.45
CA ASP A 421 20.19 -19.57 -0.28
C ASP A 421 19.03 -18.76 -0.90
N ILE A 422 17.79 -19.26 -0.87
CA ILE A 422 16.69 -18.68 -1.67
C ILE A 422 16.36 -17.24 -1.29
N LYS A 423 16.49 -16.89 0.00
CA LYS A 423 16.29 -15.51 0.46
C LYS A 423 17.31 -14.57 -0.17
N HIS A 424 18.59 -14.95 -0.12
CA HIS A 424 19.67 -14.15 -0.70
C HIS A 424 19.57 -14.07 -2.23
N ILE A 425 19.17 -15.16 -2.89
CA ILE A 425 18.91 -15.17 -4.33
C ILE A 425 17.78 -14.19 -4.69
N THR A 426 16.72 -14.14 -3.89
CA THR A 426 15.59 -13.22 -4.08
C THR A 426 16.02 -11.77 -3.90
N GLU A 427 16.82 -11.44 -2.87
CA GLU A 427 17.39 -10.10 -2.67
C GLU A 427 18.22 -9.63 -3.88
N ILE A 428 19.05 -10.52 -4.45
CA ILE A 428 19.82 -10.21 -5.67
C ILE A 428 18.89 -9.96 -6.86
N PHE A 429 17.84 -10.76 -7.00
CA PHE A 429 16.84 -10.59 -8.05
C PHE A 429 16.14 -9.23 -7.96
N GLU A 430 15.75 -8.80 -6.76
CA GLU A 430 15.13 -7.49 -6.55
C GLU A 430 16.03 -6.34 -7.02
N VAL A 431 17.34 -6.42 -6.76
CA VAL A 431 18.31 -5.42 -7.24
C VAL A 431 18.38 -5.40 -8.78
N ILE A 432 18.29 -6.56 -9.45
CA ILE A 432 18.27 -6.64 -10.92
C ILE A 432 17.03 -5.95 -11.48
N VAL A 433 15.84 -6.30 -10.98
CA VAL A 433 14.57 -5.72 -11.44
C VAL A 433 14.55 -4.20 -11.20
N PHE A 434 15.00 -3.75 -10.02
CA PHE A 434 15.09 -2.33 -9.69
C PHE A 434 16.05 -1.57 -10.61
N SER A 435 17.23 -2.14 -10.87
CA SER A 435 18.23 -1.52 -11.77
C SER A 435 17.72 -1.41 -13.20
N LEU A 436 16.99 -2.43 -13.70
CA LEU A 436 16.36 -2.39 -15.01
C LEU A 436 15.28 -1.31 -15.11
N LEU A 437 14.50 -1.13 -14.06
CA LEU A 437 13.53 -0.05 -13.97
C LEU A 437 14.21 1.33 -14.02
N CYS A 438 15.26 1.55 -13.24
CA CYS A 438 16.02 2.81 -13.28
C CYS A 438 16.53 3.10 -14.70
N LYS A 439 17.08 2.08 -15.37
CA LYS A 439 17.52 2.19 -16.77
C LYS A 439 16.37 2.56 -17.71
N LYS A 440 15.18 1.98 -17.52
CA LYS A 440 13.99 2.30 -18.31
C LYS A 440 13.55 3.77 -18.13
N GLN A 441 13.59 4.30 -16.91
CA GLN A 441 13.31 5.72 -16.62
C GLN A 441 14.34 6.64 -17.27
N ILE A 442 15.63 6.31 -17.19
CA ILE A 442 16.69 7.11 -17.82
C ILE A 442 16.51 7.14 -19.34
N ASN A 443 16.25 5.99 -19.96
CA ASN A 443 15.98 5.90 -21.40
C ASN A 443 14.76 6.74 -21.81
N GLU A 444 13.74 6.84 -20.97
CA GLU A 444 12.58 7.71 -21.20
C GLU A 444 12.97 9.19 -21.23
N TYR A 445 13.82 9.64 -20.29
CA TYR A 445 14.36 11.00 -20.30
C TYR A 445 15.20 11.26 -21.55
N GLU A 446 16.11 10.35 -21.90
CA GLU A 446 16.95 10.44 -23.08
C GLU A 446 16.13 10.53 -24.37
N ASN A 447 15.11 9.66 -24.51
CA ASN A 447 14.20 9.66 -25.65
C ASN A 447 13.44 10.98 -25.77
N PHE A 448 13.00 11.56 -24.65
CA PHE A 448 12.34 12.86 -24.66
C PHE A 448 13.29 13.99 -25.09
N ILE A 449 14.53 14.02 -24.58
CA ILE A 449 15.56 14.98 -25.03
C ILE A 449 15.86 14.82 -26.52
N GLN A 450 15.93 13.59 -27.03
CA GLN A 450 16.14 13.34 -28.45
C GLN A 450 14.94 13.79 -29.30
N LEU A 451 13.72 13.63 -28.80
CA LEU A 451 12.52 14.19 -29.43
C LEU A 451 12.60 15.71 -29.52
N LEU A 452 12.98 16.40 -28.44
CA LEU A 452 13.19 17.86 -28.45
C LEU A 452 14.25 18.28 -29.47
N LYS A 453 15.38 17.54 -29.55
CA LYS A 453 16.43 17.74 -30.55
C LYS A 453 15.87 17.65 -31.96
N ASN A 454 15.14 16.58 -32.28
CA ASN A 454 14.59 16.36 -33.61
C ASN A 454 13.59 17.46 -34.00
N GLU A 455 12.67 17.81 -33.11
CA GLU A 455 11.66 18.85 -33.37
C GLU A 455 12.26 20.26 -33.50
N SER A 456 13.46 20.48 -32.96
CA SER A 456 14.21 21.74 -33.12
C SER A 456 15.03 21.83 -34.42
N LYS A 457 15.44 20.70 -35.01
CA LYS A 457 16.36 20.64 -36.17
C LYS A 457 15.72 21.16 -37.46
N ASP A 458 14.39 21.04 -37.60
CA ASP A 458 13.62 21.46 -38.78
C ASP A 458 13.74 22.94 -39.16
N ARG A 459 14.34 23.80 -38.32
CA ARG A 459 14.46 25.25 -38.62
C ARG A 459 15.82 25.89 -38.39
N ARG A 460 16.87 25.14 -37.97
CA ARG A 460 18.23 25.72 -37.88
C ARG A 460 18.71 26.25 -39.24
N PHE A 461 18.28 25.64 -40.33
CA PHE A 461 18.60 26.05 -41.70
C PHE A 461 17.85 27.30 -42.19
N GLY A 462 16.73 27.70 -41.56
CA GLY A 462 15.84 28.74 -42.08
C GLY A 462 15.91 30.10 -41.39
N LYS A 463 16.60 30.23 -40.26
CA LYS A 463 16.55 31.46 -39.44
C LYS A 463 17.92 31.94 -38.98
N LYS A 464 18.70 32.50 -39.92
CA LYS A 464 19.82 33.42 -39.61
C LYS A 464 19.35 34.75 -38.99
N LYS A 465 18.04 35.03 -38.95
CA LYS A 465 17.46 36.27 -38.43
C LYS A 465 16.24 35.96 -37.55
N PHE A 466 16.46 35.64 -36.28
CA PHE A 466 15.44 35.90 -35.26
C PHE A 466 15.71 37.29 -34.68
N ILE A 467 14.69 38.13 -34.69
CA ILE A 467 14.76 39.55 -34.33
C ILE A 467 15.14 39.69 -32.86
N GLY A 468 16.28 40.34 -32.58
CA GLY A 468 16.62 40.87 -31.24
C GLY A 468 17.91 40.37 -30.59
N THR A 469 18.58 39.34 -31.11
CA THR A 469 19.88 38.89 -30.57
C THR A 469 20.99 39.17 -31.58
N HIS A 470 21.86 40.14 -31.27
CA HIS A 470 23.04 40.50 -32.07
C HIS A 470 24.19 39.47 -31.96
N GLY A 471 23.86 38.18 -31.82
CA GLY A 471 24.82 37.09 -31.75
C GLY A 471 24.25 35.86 -32.41
N GLY A 472 25.11 35.08 -33.07
CA GLY A 472 24.72 33.79 -33.66
C GLY A 472 23.95 32.93 -32.66
N ILE A 473 22.97 32.17 -33.15
CA ILE A 473 22.19 31.25 -32.32
C ILE A 473 23.18 30.30 -31.64
N ASN A 474 23.31 30.42 -30.32
CA ASN A 474 24.17 29.54 -29.53
C ASN A 474 23.66 28.10 -29.71
N GLU A 475 24.54 27.17 -30.09
CA GLU A 475 24.17 25.78 -30.44
C GLU A 475 23.46 25.01 -29.31
N LYS A 476 23.52 25.57 -28.09
CA LYS A 476 23.04 25.03 -26.80
C LYS A 476 21.57 25.35 -26.45
N VAL A 477 20.74 25.82 -27.39
CA VAL A 477 19.33 26.15 -27.09
C VAL A 477 18.40 25.58 -28.16
N PHE A 478 17.43 24.76 -27.73
CA PHE A 478 16.40 24.22 -28.63
C PHE A 478 15.23 25.19 -28.78
N PHE A 479 14.89 25.53 -30.02
CA PHE A 479 13.70 26.32 -30.35
C PHE A 479 12.57 25.39 -30.80
N ILE A 480 11.47 25.40 -30.06
CA ILE A 480 10.30 24.57 -30.33
C ILE A 480 9.20 25.43 -30.96
N PRO A 481 8.68 25.08 -32.15
CA PRO A 481 7.55 25.78 -32.77
C PRO A 481 6.27 25.70 -31.92
N LYS A 482 5.47 26.79 -31.88
CA LYS A 482 4.20 26.83 -31.13
C LYS A 482 3.20 25.74 -31.55
N ASN A 483 3.19 25.35 -32.83
CA ASN A 483 2.33 24.28 -33.32
C ASN A 483 2.78 22.85 -32.92
N LYS A 484 4.00 22.71 -32.38
CA LYS A 484 4.55 21.44 -31.87
C LYS A 484 4.69 21.45 -30.33
N SER A 485 4.64 22.63 -29.71
CA SER A 485 4.88 22.78 -28.27
C SER A 485 3.81 22.13 -27.40
N GLU A 486 2.54 22.14 -27.81
CA GLU A 486 1.45 21.56 -27.02
C GLU A 486 1.66 20.05 -26.78
N ASN A 487 1.90 19.29 -27.85
CA ASN A 487 2.18 17.85 -27.74
C ASN A 487 3.43 17.53 -26.92
N LEU A 488 4.47 18.39 -27.00
CA LEU A 488 5.71 18.21 -26.23
C LEU A 488 5.51 18.53 -24.74
N ILE A 489 4.69 19.55 -24.43
CA ILE A 489 4.32 19.87 -23.04
C ILE A 489 3.48 18.74 -22.44
N LEU A 490 2.52 18.18 -23.18
CA LEU A 490 1.72 17.06 -22.70
C LEU A 490 2.60 15.83 -22.43
N LYS A 491 3.49 15.45 -23.36
CA LYS A 491 4.44 14.36 -23.15
C LYS A 491 5.37 14.61 -21.97
N TYR A 492 5.86 15.84 -21.80
CA TYR A 492 6.66 16.20 -20.63
C TYR A 492 5.85 16.04 -19.35
N ALA A 493 4.61 16.54 -19.31
CA ALA A 493 3.75 16.46 -18.14
C ALA A 493 3.49 15.00 -17.73
N GLU A 494 3.25 14.11 -18.70
CA GLU A 494 3.12 12.67 -18.45
C GLU A 494 4.39 12.06 -17.85
N ILE A 495 5.58 12.39 -18.40
CA ILE A 495 6.87 11.91 -17.87
C ILE A 495 7.09 12.46 -16.45
N TYR A 496 6.84 13.75 -16.25
CA TYR A 496 7.03 14.44 -14.98
C TYR A 496 6.13 13.86 -13.90
N GLU A 497 4.83 13.75 -14.18
CA GLU A 497 3.84 13.26 -13.23
C GLU A 497 4.14 11.81 -12.80
N ARG A 498 4.43 10.95 -13.78
CA ARG A 498 4.77 9.55 -13.54
C ARG A 498 6.06 9.40 -12.72
N ASN A 499 7.14 10.07 -13.12
CA ASN A 499 8.42 9.91 -12.43
C ASN A 499 8.45 10.62 -11.07
N SER A 500 7.71 11.72 -10.91
CA SER A 500 7.45 12.33 -9.61
C SER A 500 6.74 11.34 -8.69
N PHE A 501 5.70 10.65 -9.16
CA PHE A 501 5.00 9.64 -8.38
C PHE A 501 5.91 8.46 -7.99
N ILE A 502 6.69 7.90 -8.92
CA ILE A 502 7.64 6.80 -8.63
C ILE A 502 8.66 7.22 -7.56
N ASN A 503 9.26 8.40 -7.72
CA ASN A 503 10.29 8.91 -6.81
C ASN A 503 9.73 9.30 -5.43
N ASN A 504 8.45 9.70 -5.37
CA ASN A 504 7.78 10.13 -4.14
C ASN A 504 6.79 9.09 -3.60
N ILE A 505 6.82 7.85 -4.08
CA ILE A 505 5.85 6.81 -3.70
C ILE A 505 5.84 6.55 -2.17
N LYS A 506 7.00 6.72 -1.52
CA LYS A 506 7.16 6.68 -0.05
C LYS A 506 6.47 7.88 0.64
N HIS A 507 6.43 9.06 0.03
CA HIS A 507 5.76 10.24 0.59
C HIS A 507 4.24 10.15 0.52
N CYS A 508 3.66 9.51 -0.51
CA CYS A 508 2.22 9.21 -0.53
C CYS A 508 1.75 8.37 0.68
N ARG A 509 2.67 7.68 1.37
CA ARG A 509 2.40 7.00 2.65
C ARG A 509 2.12 8.00 3.76
N ILE A 510 2.84 9.12 3.79
CA ILE A 510 2.69 10.15 4.84
C ILE A 510 1.31 10.78 4.72
N ASP A 511 0.88 11.15 3.51
CA ASP A 511 -0.41 11.79 3.27
C ASP A 511 -1.58 10.87 3.66
N LEU A 512 -1.56 9.62 3.21
CA LEU A 512 -2.58 8.64 3.60
C LEU A 512 -2.54 8.31 5.11
N SER A 513 -1.34 8.26 5.71
CA SER A 513 -1.20 8.04 7.16
C SER A 513 -1.80 9.22 7.93
N SER A 514 -1.54 10.45 7.50
CA SER A 514 -2.13 11.66 8.08
C SER A 514 -3.66 11.60 8.01
N ALA A 515 -4.22 11.33 6.83
CA ALA A 515 -5.67 11.24 6.65
C ALA A 515 -6.34 10.19 7.57
N LEU A 516 -5.64 9.09 7.86
CA LEU A 516 -6.12 8.11 8.83
C LEU A 516 -6.04 8.56 10.28
N LEU A 517 -4.98 9.28 10.63
CA LEU A 517 -4.86 9.85 11.96
C LEU A 517 -5.96 10.88 12.20
N ASP A 518 -6.25 11.72 11.20
CA ASP A 518 -7.31 12.71 11.24
C ASP A 518 -8.69 12.05 11.39
N LEU A 519 -8.96 10.98 10.62
CA LEU A 519 -10.18 10.19 10.74
C LEU A 519 -10.29 9.54 12.14
N ASP A 520 -9.19 9.00 12.66
CA ASP A 520 -9.19 8.35 13.99
C ASP A 520 -9.49 9.33 15.11
N GLU A 521 -8.83 10.49 15.06
CA GLU A 521 -9.07 11.55 16.01
C GLU A 521 -10.53 12.01 15.95
N GLY A 522 -11.09 12.16 14.74
CA GLY A 522 -12.50 12.50 14.54
C GLY A 522 -13.47 11.47 15.13
N ILE A 523 -13.22 10.18 14.86
CA ILE A 523 -14.03 9.08 15.41
C ILE A 523 -13.91 9.03 16.94
N HIS A 524 -12.71 9.18 17.49
CA HIS A 524 -12.49 9.14 18.92
C HIS A 524 -13.20 10.30 19.63
N LYS A 525 -13.09 11.52 19.09
CA LYS A 525 -13.87 12.69 19.54
C LYS A 525 -15.37 12.37 19.56
N PHE A 526 -15.88 11.77 18.47
CA PHE A 526 -17.29 11.41 18.39
C PHE A 526 -17.71 10.34 19.42
N ILE A 527 -16.89 9.32 19.65
CA ILE A 527 -17.15 8.27 20.67
C ILE A 527 -17.29 8.91 22.05
N ILE A 528 -16.37 9.80 22.43
CA ILE A 528 -16.42 10.45 23.74
C ILE A 528 -17.64 11.35 23.84
N PHE A 529 -17.93 12.15 22.82
CA PHE A 529 -19.14 12.97 22.81
C PHE A 529 -20.41 12.13 22.98
N LYS A 530 -20.53 11.03 22.21
CA LYS A 530 -21.64 10.07 22.31
C LYS A 530 -21.76 9.51 23.72
N PHE A 531 -20.64 9.10 24.32
CA PHE A 531 -20.59 8.61 25.70
C PHE A 531 -21.12 9.66 26.68
N LEU A 532 -20.68 10.91 26.58
CA LEU A 532 -21.16 12.00 27.45
C LEU A 532 -22.66 12.23 27.33
N ILE A 533 -23.20 12.21 26.10
CA ILE A 533 -24.65 12.32 25.85
C ILE A 533 -25.40 11.13 26.48
N TYR A 534 -24.90 9.91 26.29
CA TYR A 534 -25.50 8.70 26.86
C TYR A 534 -25.53 8.74 28.39
N SER A 535 -24.41 9.09 29.02
CA SER A 535 -24.30 9.21 30.47
C SER A 535 -25.23 10.29 31.03
N LEU A 536 -25.30 11.47 30.38
CA LEU A 536 -26.24 12.52 30.77
C LEU A 536 -27.69 12.05 30.67
N ASN A 537 -28.05 11.39 29.56
CA ASN A 537 -29.41 10.88 29.35
C ASN A 537 -29.81 9.87 30.44
N ASN A 538 -28.89 8.98 30.83
CA ASN A 538 -29.12 8.03 31.92
C ASN A 538 -29.39 8.72 33.26
N GLU A 539 -28.61 9.75 33.62
CA GLU A 539 -28.80 10.49 34.87
C GLU A 539 -30.10 11.32 34.86
N LEU A 540 -30.48 11.88 33.71
CA LEU A 540 -31.77 12.54 33.53
C LEU A 540 -32.93 11.55 33.70
N ASN A 541 -32.88 10.38 33.07
CA ASN A 541 -33.93 9.36 33.18
C ASN A 541 -34.14 8.87 34.63
N LYS A 542 -33.05 8.69 35.39
CA LYS A 542 -33.13 8.35 36.83
C LYS A 542 -33.82 9.46 37.64
N SER A 543 -33.64 10.71 37.23
CA SER A 543 -34.11 11.90 37.96
C SER A 543 -35.50 12.39 37.59
N GLU A 544 -36.03 11.97 36.43
CA GLU A 544 -37.25 12.49 35.81
C GLU A 544 -38.46 12.44 36.74
N LYS A 545 -38.79 11.26 37.28
CA LYS A 545 -39.96 11.08 38.17
C LYS A 545 -39.88 11.96 39.42
N LEU A 546 -38.68 12.07 40.01
CA LEU A 546 -38.47 12.86 41.23
C LEU A 546 -38.55 14.37 40.93
N TYR A 547 -38.02 14.79 39.78
CA TYR A 547 -38.06 16.18 39.33
C TYR A 547 -39.49 16.68 39.18
N PHE A 548 -40.35 15.97 38.45
CA PHE A 548 -41.73 16.39 38.24
C PHE A 548 -42.61 16.28 39.50
N SER A 549 -42.45 15.22 40.30
CA SER A 549 -43.22 15.03 41.54
C SER A 549 -42.87 16.04 42.64
N SER A 550 -41.63 16.56 42.67
CA SER A 550 -41.16 17.54 43.66
C SER A 550 -41.47 19.00 43.31
N LYS A 551 -42.34 19.26 42.33
CA LYS A 551 -42.54 20.60 41.74
C LYS A 551 -41.22 21.21 41.23
N LYS A 552 -40.37 20.38 40.59
CA LYS A 552 -39.11 20.79 39.94
C LYS A 552 -38.01 21.23 40.91
N LYS A 553 -38.06 20.77 42.17
CA LYS A 553 -37.11 21.20 43.22
C LYS A 553 -36.02 20.19 43.56
N LYS A 554 -36.27 18.90 43.33
CA LYS A 554 -35.33 17.82 43.66
C LYS A 554 -34.85 17.09 42.41
N LEU A 555 -33.54 16.89 42.34
CA LEU A 555 -32.86 16.12 41.31
C LEU A 555 -32.01 15.04 41.98
N LEU A 556 -32.15 13.80 41.52
CA LEU A 556 -31.17 12.76 41.86
C LEU A 556 -29.89 13.05 41.08
N ASN A 557 -28.74 12.69 41.67
CA ASN A 557 -27.44 12.80 41.00
C ASN A 557 -27.18 14.17 40.34
N LYS A 558 -27.67 15.26 40.96
CA LYS A 558 -27.61 16.63 40.43
C LYS A 558 -26.19 17.03 40.02
N ASN A 559 -25.18 16.66 40.80
CA ASN A 559 -23.78 16.95 40.50
C ASN A 559 -23.29 16.26 39.21
N ALA A 560 -23.73 15.03 38.95
CA ALA A 560 -23.39 14.32 37.73
C ALA A 560 -24.05 14.95 36.50
N ILE A 561 -25.32 15.37 36.63
CA ILE A 561 -26.01 16.13 35.58
C ILE A 561 -25.25 17.44 35.28
N ILE A 562 -24.88 18.20 36.32
CA ILE A 562 -24.10 19.45 36.17
C ILE A 562 -22.76 19.19 35.48
N TYR A 563 -22.04 18.15 35.90
CA TYR A 563 -20.76 17.76 35.33
C TYR A 563 -20.86 17.45 33.84
N PHE A 564 -21.78 16.56 33.43
CA PHE A 564 -21.91 16.20 32.02
C PHE A 564 -22.36 17.38 31.16
N LEU A 565 -23.32 18.18 31.63
CA LEU A 565 -23.73 19.41 30.93
C LEU A 565 -22.55 20.36 30.71
N TYR A 566 -21.72 20.55 31.75
CA TYR A 566 -20.55 21.42 31.67
C TYR A 566 -19.48 20.88 30.72
N ASP A 567 -19.19 19.58 30.76
CA ASP A 567 -18.18 18.95 29.90
C ASP A 567 -18.63 18.90 28.44
N ILE A 568 -19.92 18.68 28.15
CA ILE A 568 -20.48 18.80 26.79
C ILE A 568 -20.38 20.25 26.31
N MET A 569 -20.76 21.22 27.14
CA MET A 569 -20.73 22.65 26.78
C MET A 569 -19.31 23.12 26.42
N ASN A 570 -18.29 22.61 27.11
CA ASN A 570 -16.89 23.00 26.93
C ASN A 570 -16.06 21.97 26.16
N PHE A 571 -16.69 21.01 25.50
CA PHE A 571 -16.06 19.83 24.92
C PHE A 571 -14.79 20.14 24.11
N ASP A 572 -14.85 21.08 23.17
CA ASP A 572 -13.70 21.43 22.30
C ASP A 572 -12.50 21.96 23.09
N SER A 573 -12.75 22.74 24.15
CA SER A 573 -11.70 23.37 24.96
C SER A 573 -11.06 22.41 25.97
N ILE A 574 -11.78 21.33 26.30
CA ILE A 574 -11.42 20.38 27.35
C ILE A 574 -10.88 19.08 26.74
N TYR A 575 -11.31 18.70 25.53
CA TYR A 575 -10.94 17.46 24.85
C TYR A 575 -9.42 17.21 24.89
N GLU A 576 -8.64 18.18 24.43
CA GLU A 576 -7.17 18.07 24.37
C GLU A 576 -6.51 17.88 25.74
N LYS A 577 -7.14 18.34 26.82
CA LYS A 577 -6.59 18.31 28.18
C LYS A 577 -6.99 17.06 28.96
N LYS A 578 -8.25 16.64 28.84
CA LYS A 578 -8.83 15.56 29.66
C LYS A 578 -8.93 14.23 28.95
N TYR A 579 -9.10 14.25 27.64
CA TYR A 579 -9.55 13.10 26.85
C TYR A 579 -8.56 12.69 25.78
N LYS A 580 -7.54 13.52 25.50
CA LYS A 580 -6.54 13.24 24.48
C LYS A 580 -5.78 11.96 24.80
N TYR A 581 -5.80 11.04 23.84
CA TYR A 581 -5.03 9.81 23.81
C TYR A 581 -3.53 10.09 24.05
N ILE A 582 -2.93 9.38 25.01
CA ILE A 582 -1.50 9.09 24.99
C ILE A 582 -1.36 7.86 24.10
N TYR A 583 -0.68 7.99 22.95
CA TYR A 583 -0.33 6.83 22.11
C TYR A 583 0.41 5.78 22.97
N ILE A 584 -0.08 4.54 22.97
CA ILE A 584 0.72 3.36 23.34
C ILE A 584 1.04 2.62 22.05
#